data_AF-Q2S0B0-F1
#
_entry.id   AF-Q2S0B0-F1
#
_cell.length_a   1.000
_cell.length_b   1.000
_cell.length_c   1.000
_cell.angle_alpha   90.00
_cell.angle_beta   90.00
_cell.angle_gamma   90.00
#
_symmetry.space_group_name_H-M   'P 1'
#
loop_
_entity.id
_entity.type
_entity.pdbx_description
1 polymer ?
#
loop_
_entity_poly.entity_id
_entity_poly.type
_entity_poly.pdbx_seq_one_letter_code
_entity_poly.pdbx_strand_id
1 'polypeptide(L)'
;MSWACRPATAQRQAGRNGGAPTVQSRVPRRASPRTHHPFVRLVATTLRPVRPYSDLLQHRLLHPMHRFVIVGLGNFGASVAEALYSHGHDVIAVDVDEQAVDDIAPHCSRAAVGDGREAATLEEIGAEAADAAVVSTGDDITASILATMALQDLGVDVVYVKVISDNHARIMRQLGATEAVFPERDSAFNLASRISEKGVVNYVRMGRNLSVQELVVPEEWRGHTLRELDVRAEYGVSVVGIHETTIDDMIVPPNPDDTLRHTDTLILAGTDEAIEKVADLASATAEEAE
;
A
#
# COMPACT_ATOMS: atom_id res chain seq x y z
N MET A 1 5.13 -5.84 -51.71
CA MET A 1 5.71 -6.58 -52.84
C MET A 1 7.10 -7.04 -52.43
N SER A 2 7.23 -8.32 -52.12
CA SER A 2 8.48 -9.01 -51.75
C SER A 2 9.25 -9.40 -53.00
N TRP A 3 10.55 -9.12 -53.08
CA TRP A 3 11.49 -9.91 -53.89
C TRP A 3 12.84 -9.98 -53.19
N ALA A 4 13.20 -11.19 -52.78
CA ALA A 4 14.52 -11.59 -52.29
C ALA A 4 15.37 -12.11 -53.45
N CYS A 5 16.69 -11.91 -53.39
CA CYS A 5 17.65 -12.78 -54.09
C CYS A 5 19.05 -12.70 -53.46
N ARG A 6 19.45 -13.79 -52.80
CA ARG A 6 20.81 -14.37 -52.81
C ARG A 6 20.85 -15.39 -53.97
N PRO A 7 21.98 -16.06 -54.37
CA PRO A 7 23.28 -16.22 -53.69
C PRO A 7 24.53 -16.19 -54.62
N ALA A 8 25.74 -16.34 -54.05
CA ALA A 8 26.88 -16.94 -54.74
C ALA A 8 27.89 -17.58 -53.75
N THR A 9 27.92 -18.91 -53.73
CA THR A 9 29.06 -19.81 -53.45
C THR A 9 30.05 -19.75 -54.64
N ALA A 10 31.34 -20.13 -54.64
CA ALA A 10 32.29 -20.78 -53.74
C ALA A 10 33.71 -20.45 -54.27
N GLN A 11 34.78 -20.68 -53.48
CA GLN A 11 35.85 -21.68 -53.73
C GLN A 11 37.17 -21.35 -53.01
N ARG A 12 37.79 -22.39 -52.46
CA ARG A 12 38.96 -22.46 -51.57
C ARG A 12 40.30 -22.43 -52.31
N GLN A 13 41.35 -22.03 -51.57
CA GLN A 13 42.71 -22.61 -51.39
C GLN A 13 43.76 -21.48 -51.40
N ALA A 14 44.89 -21.50 -50.69
CA ALA A 14 45.44 -22.27 -49.56
C ALA A 14 46.74 -21.50 -49.17
N GLY A 15 47.17 -21.52 -47.91
CA GLY A 15 48.54 -21.06 -47.60
C GLY A 15 48.80 -20.58 -46.17
N ARG A 16 48.93 -21.54 -45.26
CA ARG A 16 49.88 -21.61 -44.13
C ARG A 16 50.62 -20.33 -43.72
N ASN A 17 50.44 -19.90 -42.47
CA ASN A 17 51.42 -20.10 -41.38
C ASN A 17 51.04 -19.23 -40.16
N GLY A 18 51.25 -19.77 -38.96
CA GLY A 18 51.47 -18.94 -37.78
C GLY A 18 50.56 -19.23 -36.60
N GLY A 19 51.04 -20.11 -35.72
CA GLY A 19 50.82 -20.19 -34.27
C GLY A 19 49.57 -19.55 -33.67
N ALA A 20 48.73 -20.38 -33.05
CA ALA A 20 47.74 -19.94 -32.09
C ALA A 20 48.41 -19.26 -30.88
N PRO A 21 47.98 -18.06 -30.48
CA PRO A 21 48.17 -17.57 -29.13
C PRO A 21 46.84 -17.63 -28.37
N THR A 22 46.91 -18.30 -27.23
CA THR A 22 45.97 -18.32 -26.12
C THR A 22 45.25 -16.98 -25.92
N VAL A 23 43.93 -16.95 -26.11
CA VAL A 23 43.08 -15.80 -25.76
C VAL A 23 42.92 -15.79 -24.23
N GLN A 24 43.81 -15.07 -23.54
CA GLN A 24 43.51 -14.57 -22.21
C GLN A 24 42.49 -13.43 -22.34
N SER A 25 41.25 -13.67 -21.92
CA SER A 25 40.25 -12.63 -21.78
C SER A 25 40.72 -11.62 -20.73
N ARG A 26 41.30 -10.50 -21.17
CA ARG A 26 41.56 -9.33 -20.33
C ARG A 26 40.23 -8.74 -19.90
N VAL A 27 39.93 -8.82 -18.61
CA VAL A 27 38.90 -7.98 -17.97
C VAL A 27 39.30 -6.51 -18.17
N PRO A 28 38.43 -5.64 -18.71
CA PRO A 28 38.76 -4.22 -18.84
C PRO A 28 38.85 -3.59 -17.45
N ARG A 29 40.03 -3.07 -17.10
CA ARG A 29 40.19 -2.21 -15.92
C ARG A 29 39.38 -0.93 -16.15
N ARG A 30 38.39 -0.69 -15.29
CA ARG A 30 37.65 0.57 -15.19
C ARG A 30 38.62 1.75 -15.10
N ALA A 31 38.57 2.65 -16.07
CA ALA A 31 39.17 3.96 -15.94
C ALA A 31 38.33 4.80 -14.98
N SER A 32 38.93 5.27 -13.88
CA SER A 32 38.34 6.27 -12.99
C SER A 32 38.57 7.66 -13.57
N PRO A 33 37.55 8.49 -13.83
CA PRO A 33 37.78 9.91 -14.04
C PRO A 33 38.03 10.56 -12.68
N ARG A 34 39.27 10.97 -12.44
CA ARG A 34 39.61 11.97 -11.42
C ARG A 34 39.33 13.34 -12.01
N THR A 35 38.17 13.92 -11.72
CA THR A 35 37.93 15.35 -11.83
C THR A 35 37.37 15.86 -10.51
N HIS A 36 38.23 16.51 -9.73
CA HIS A 36 37.85 17.23 -8.53
C HIS A 36 37.14 18.53 -8.93
N HIS A 37 35.81 18.51 -9.00
CA HIS A 37 35.02 19.74 -9.07
C HIS A 37 34.24 19.92 -7.76
N PRO A 38 34.37 21.05 -7.05
CA PRO A 38 33.77 21.26 -5.73
C PRO A 38 32.22 21.39 -5.74
N PHE A 39 31.58 21.20 -6.89
CA PHE A 39 30.13 21.36 -7.05
C PHE A 39 29.33 20.05 -6.98
N VAL A 40 29.97 18.88 -7.16
CA VAL A 40 29.28 17.58 -7.16
C VAL A 40 29.04 17.05 -5.73
N ARG A 41 29.65 17.68 -4.71
CA ARG A 41 29.49 17.29 -3.30
C ARG A 41 28.23 17.85 -2.64
N LEU A 42 27.54 18.83 -3.27
CA LEU A 42 26.42 19.54 -2.63
C LEU A 42 25.03 18.94 -2.93
N VAL A 43 24.90 18.00 -3.86
CA VAL A 43 23.59 17.41 -4.25
C VAL A 43 23.35 16.04 -3.61
N ALA A 44 24.35 15.46 -2.94
CA ALA A 44 24.27 14.10 -2.37
C ALA A 44 23.82 14.06 -0.88
N THR A 45 23.62 15.21 -0.24
CA THR A 45 23.23 15.31 1.18
C THR A 45 21.76 15.61 1.42
N THR A 46 20.95 15.79 0.37
CA THR A 46 19.52 16.18 0.49
C THR A 46 18.54 15.07 0.17
N LEU A 47 18.99 13.88 -0.23
CA LEU A 47 18.12 12.71 -0.34
C LEU A 47 18.32 11.83 0.90
N ARG A 48 17.46 12.02 1.90
CA ARG A 48 17.38 11.10 3.05
C ARG A 48 17.03 9.70 2.51
N PRO A 49 17.77 8.65 2.90
CA PRO A 49 17.44 7.29 2.47
C PRO A 49 16.06 6.89 2.99
N VAL A 50 15.24 6.26 2.14
CA VAL A 50 13.98 5.63 2.54
C VAL A 50 14.29 4.57 3.58
N ARG A 51 13.70 4.67 4.77
CA ARG A 51 13.96 3.72 5.88
C ARG A 51 13.41 2.33 5.52
N PRO A 52 14.16 1.23 5.76
CA PRO A 52 13.65 -0.11 5.54
C PRO A 52 12.48 -0.43 6.48
N TYR A 53 11.57 -1.30 6.05
CA TYR A 53 10.34 -1.66 6.78
C TYR A 53 10.58 -2.17 8.21
N SER A 54 11.71 -2.86 8.44
CA SER A 54 12.14 -3.31 9.78
C SER A 54 12.35 -2.15 10.76
N ASP A 55 12.90 -1.05 10.28
CA ASP A 55 13.23 0.11 11.10
C ASP A 55 11.96 0.90 11.44
N LEU A 56 11.00 0.94 10.49
CA LEU A 56 9.68 1.52 10.72
C LEU A 56 8.90 0.76 11.80
N LEU A 57 8.90 -0.59 11.76
CA LEU A 57 8.26 -1.42 12.78
C LEU A 57 8.90 -1.26 14.16
N GLN A 58 10.23 -1.25 14.25
CA GLN A 58 10.94 -1.10 15.53
C GLN A 58 10.73 0.29 16.14
N HIS A 59 10.72 1.35 15.33
CA HIS A 59 10.44 2.70 15.82
C HIS A 59 9.01 2.82 16.36
N ARG A 60 8.02 2.25 15.65
CA ARG A 60 6.59 2.30 15.99
C ARG A 60 6.23 1.52 17.25
N LEU A 61 6.98 0.45 17.56
CA LEU A 61 6.81 -0.36 18.77
C LEU A 61 7.41 0.29 20.03
N LEU A 62 8.40 1.18 19.87
CA LEU A 62 9.11 1.80 21.00
C LEU A 62 8.59 3.20 21.36
N HIS A 63 7.93 3.88 20.42
CA HIS A 63 7.35 5.21 20.62
C HIS A 63 5.91 5.21 20.14
N PRO A 64 4.93 4.95 21.03
CA PRO A 64 3.53 5.06 20.67
C PRO A 64 3.24 6.50 20.24
N MET A 65 2.56 6.60 19.12
CA MET A 65 2.20 7.85 18.50
C MET A 65 0.90 8.37 19.08
N HIS A 66 0.90 9.61 19.57
CA HIS A 66 -0.19 10.16 20.34
C HIS A 66 -0.78 11.42 19.71
N ARG A 67 0.02 12.23 19.02
CA ARG A 67 -0.43 13.48 18.41
C ARG A 67 -0.25 13.48 16.90
N PHE A 68 -1.32 13.85 16.19
CA PHE A 68 -1.36 13.88 14.73
C PHE A 68 -1.81 15.24 14.22
N VAL A 69 -1.23 15.67 13.10
CA VAL A 69 -1.69 16.84 12.34
C VAL A 69 -2.30 16.40 11.01
N ILE A 70 -3.46 16.93 10.69
CA ILE A 70 -4.17 16.67 9.43
C ILE A 70 -4.22 17.98 8.65
N VAL A 71 -3.52 18.01 7.51
CA VAL A 71 -3.51 19.15 6.59
C VAL A 71 -4.42 18.85 5.41
N GLY A 72 -5.55 19.54 5.34
CA GLY A 72 -6.60 19.32 4.36
C GLY A 72 -7.70 18.40 4.88
N LEU A 73 -8.94 18.90 4.88
CA LEU A 73 -10.15 18.31 5.45
C LEU A 73 -11.20 17.98 4.38
N GLY A 74 -10.77 17.66 3.16
CA GLY A 74 -11.62 16.95 2.21
C GLY A 74 -11.96 15.54 2.69
N ASN A 75 -12.73 14.79 1.90
CA ASN A 75 -13.26 13.46 2.26
C ASN A 75 -12.25 12.53 2.96
N PHE A 76 -11.04 12.41 2.42
CA PHE A 76 -10.01 11.54 2.99
C PHE A 76 -9.42 12.08 4.29
N GLY A 77 -9.01 13.34 4.33
CA GLY A 77 -8.39 13.96 5.50
C GLY A 77 -9.33 14.00 6.71
N ALA A 78 -10.59 14.41 6.50
CA ALA A 78 -11.61 14.41 7.55
C ALA A 78 -11.86 13.00 8.10
N SER A 79 -12.04 11.99 7.23
CA SER A 79 -12.22 10.60 7.67
C SER A 79 -11.05 10.08 8.49
N VAL A 80 -9.82 10.43 8.12
CA VAL A 80 -8.62 10.05 8.88
C VAL A 80 -8.57 10.77 10.24
N ALA A 81 -8.93 12.05 10.28
CA ALA A 81 -9.00 12.83 11.52
C ALA A 81 -10.02 12.20 12.51
N GLU A 82 -11.24 11.92 12.06
CA GLU A 82 -12.30 11.30 12.86
C GLU A 82 -11.88 9.92 13.38
N ALA A 83 -11.30 9.10 12.50
CA ALA A 83 -10.79 7.79 12.88
C ALA A 83 -9.73 7.94 13.97
N LEU A 84 -8.67 8.74 13.79
CA LEU A 84 -7.63 8.90 14.79
C LEU A 84 -8.18 9.43 16.13
N TYR A 85 -9.09 10.39 16.09
CA TYR A 85 -9.71 10.95 17.29
C TYR A 85 -10.57 9.92 18.04
N SER A 86 -11.37 9.11 17.33
CA SER A 86 -12.15 8.03 17.95
C SER A 86 -11.28 6.94 18.59
N HIS A 87 -10.05 6.75 18.12
CA HIS A 87 -9.05 5.87 18.74
C HIS A 87 -8.36 6.50 19.97
N GLY A 88 -8.74 7.73 20.36
CA GLY A 88 -8.25 8.44 21.53
C GLY A 88 -6.94 9.20 21.31
N HIS A 89 -6.57 9.48 20.06
CA HIS A 89 -5.41 10.30 19.74
C HIS A 89 -5.72 11.81 19.81
N ASP A 90 -4.68 12.61 20.03
CA ASP A 90 -4.72 14.06 19.96
C ASP A 90 -4.59 14.50 18.50
N VAL A 91 -5.64 15.13 17.95
CA VAL A 91 -5.72 15.45 16.52
C VAL A 91 -5.86 16.95 16.31
N ILE A 92 -4.90 17.52 15.59
CA ILE A 92 -4.91 18.91 15.12
C ILE A 92 -5.29 18.90 13.64
N ALA A 93 -6.36 19.58 13.28
CA ALA A 93 -6.92 19.65 11.94
C ALA A 93 -6.81 21.06 11.37
N VAL A 94 -6.36 21.20 10.12
CA VAL A 94 -6.27 22.50 9.43
C VAL A 94 -6.75 22.40 7.98
N ASP A 95 -7.59 23.34 7.57
CA ASP A 95 -8.00 23.56 6.18
C ASP A 95 -8.25 25.05 5.94
N VAL A 96 -8.25 25.45 4.67
CA VAL A 96 -8.60 26.82 4.25
C VAL A 96 -10.12 27.03 4.19
N ASP A 97 -10.90 25.96 4.07
CA ASP A 97 -12.37 26.00 4.08
C ASP A 97 -12.90 25.99 5.52
N GLU A 98 -13.50 27.11 5.91
CA GLU A 98 -14.12 27.31 7.23
C GLU A 98 -15.22 26.28 7.51
N GLN A 99 -16.00 25.89 6.49
CA GLN A 99 -17.08 24.92 6.70
C GLN A 99 -16.51 23.54 7.05
N ALA A 100 -15.45 23.10 6.36
CA ALA A 100 -14.81 21.83 6.65
C ALA A 100 -14.19 21.81 8.07
N VAL A 101 -13.66 22.94 8.51
CA VAL A 101 -13.13 23.12 9.87
C VAL A 101 -14.24 23.04 10.93
N ASP A 102 -15.37 23.71 10.70
CA ASP A 102 -16.52 23.67 11.60
C ASP A 102 -17.10 22.25 11.71
N ASP A 103 -17.20 21.54 10.58
CA ASP A 103 -17.74 20.17 10.52
C ASP A 103 -16.85 19.17 11.30
N ILE A 104 -15.51 19.31 11.22
CA ILE A 104 -14.58 18.40 11.93
C ILE A 104 -14.36 18.76 13.39
N ALA A 105 -14.66 20.00 13.82
CA ALA A 105 -14.36 20.49 15.17
C ALA A 105 -14.85 19.58 16.32
N PRO A 106 -16.03 18.91 16.22
CA PRO A 106 -16.47 17.95 17.25
C PRO A 106 -15.67 16.64 17.29
N HIS A 107 -14.90 16.35 16.25
CA HIS A 107 -14.22 15.07 16.00
C HIS A 107 -12.70 15.20 15.91
N CYS A 108 -12.15 16.25 16.53
CA CYS A 108 -10.71 16.42 16.71
C CYS A 108 -10.42 17.19 18.01
N SER A 109 -9.15 17.26 18.40
CA SER A 109 -8.72 17.96 19.60
C SER A 109 -8.59 19.47 19.37
N ARG A 110 -8.25 19.87 18.15
CA ARG A 110 -8.21 21.27 17.71
C ARG A 110 -8.44 21.33 16.20
N ALA A 111 -9.34 22.20 15.76
CA ALA A 111 -9.52 22.55 14.35
C ALA A 111 -9.17 24.03 14.15
N ALA A 112 -8.57 24.38 13.02
CA ALA A 112 -8.24 25.77 12.69
C ALA A 112 -8.38 26.05 11.20
N VAL A 113 -8.92 27.22 10.87
CA VAL A 113 -8.90 27.75 9.50
C VAL A 113 -7.52 28.32 9.22
N GLY A 114 -6.84 27.81 8.20
CA GLY A 114 -5.49 28.23 7.87
C GLY A 114 -4.92 27.53 6.64
N ASP A 115 -3.92 28.16 6.03
CA ASP A 115 -3.20 27.57 4.92
C ASP A 115 -2.05 26.67 5.40
N GLY A 116 -2.28 25.36 5.37
CA GLY A 116 -1.27 24.37 5.74
C GLY A 116 -0.07 24.25 4.79
N ARG A 117 0.00 25.05 3.72
CA ARG A 117 1.20 25.21 2.88
C ARG A 117 2.24 26.12 3.55
N GLU A 118 1.84 26.88 4.55
CA GLU A 118 2.67 27.87 5.24
C GLU A 118 3.15 27.33 6.59
N ALA A 119 4.47 27.24 6.77
CA ALA A 119 5.06 26.74 8.02
C ALA A 119 4.65 27.57 9.25
N ALA A 120 4.50 28.89 9.09
CA ALA A 120 4.05 29.78 10.17
C ALA A 120 2.63 29.41 10.66
N THR A 121 1.71 29.13 9.74
CA THR A 121 0.35 28.69 10.08
C THR A 121 0.38 27.36 10.84
N LEU A 122 1.21 26.41 10.39
CA LEU A 122 1.37 25.12 11.06
C LEU A 122 1.99 25.25 12.47
N GLU A 123 2.96 26.17 12.64
CA GLU A 123 3.56 26.48 13.94
C GLU A 123 2.53 27.11 14.92
N GLU A 124 1.71 28.05 14.45
CA GLU A 124 0.69 28.71 15.28
C GLU A 124 -0.38 27.74 15.83
N ILE A 125 -0.62 26.63 15.12
CA ILE A 125 -1.55 25.59 15.56
C ILE A 125 -0.87 24.48 16.38
N GLY A 126 0.46 24.56 16.57
CA GLY A 126 1.25 23.64 17.39
C GLY A 126 1.63 22.35 16.67
N ALA A 127 1.79 22.39 15.34
CA ALA A 127 2.11 21.20 14.54
C ALA A 127 3.51 20.65 14.81
N GLU A 128 4.45 21.45 15.32
CA GLU A 128 5.82 21.02 15.63
C GLU A 128 5.89 19.96 16.74
N ALA A 129 4.85 19.88 17.57
CA ALA A 129 4.73 18.86 18.63
C ALA A 129 4.04 17.58 18.16
N ALA A 130 3.65 17.49 16.88
CA ALA A 130 3.00 16.30 16.33
C ALA A 130 4.02 15.20 16.06
N ASP A 131 3.63 13.97 16.39
CA ASP A 131 4.45 12.80 16.13
C ASP A 131 4.41 12.44 14.63
N ALA A 132 3.27 12.68 13.96
CA ALA A 132 3.10 12.52 12.51
C ALA A 132 2.09 13.49 11.93
N ALA A 133 2.15 13.63 10.61
CA ALA A 133 1.16 14.39 9.85
C ALA A 133 0.58 13.58 8.67
N VAL A 134 -0.65 13.95 8.29
CA VAL A 134 -1.33 13.47 7.09
C VAL A 134 -1.62 14.68 6.20
N VAL A 135 -1.17 14.63 4.95
CA VAL A 135 -1.39 15.69 3.96
C VAL A 135 -2.40 15.21 2.92
N SER A 136 -3.54 15.90 2.84
CA SER A 136 -4.69 15.60 1.99
C SER A 136 -5.25 16.85 1.31
N THR A 137 -4.48 17.44 0.40
CA THR A 137 -4.85 18.68 -0.32
C THR A 137 -5.59 18.44 -1.64
N GLY A 138 -6.43 17.40 -1.69
CA GLY A 138 -7.17 17.02 -2.90
C GLY A 138 -6.27 16.67 -4.09
N ASP A 139 -6.54 17.27 -5.24
CA ASP A 139 -5.80 17.06 -6.49
C ASP A 139 -4.65 18.07 -6.69
N ASP A 140 -4.47 19.02 -5.78
CA ASP A 140 -3.40 20.02 -5.88
C ASP A 140 -2.06 19.42 -5.40
N ILE A 141 -1.30 18.91 -6.38
CA ILE A 141 0.05 18.38 -6.17
C ILE A 141 0.99 19.46 -5.60
N THR A 142 0.84 20.73 -6.00
CA THR A 142 1.71 21.81 -5.52
C THR A 142 1.44 22.08 -4.05
N ALA A 143 0.17 22.18 -3.66
CA ALA A 143 -0.22 22.32 -2.25
C ALA A 143 0.30 21.15 -1.40
N SER A 144 0.17 19.92 -1.91
CA SER A 144 0.66 18.71 -1.25
C SER A 144 2.18 18.76 -1.01
N ILE A 145 2.94 19.24 -2.00
CA ILE A 145 4.41 19.39 -1.88
C ILE A 145 4.75 20.45 -0.84
N LEU A 146 4.14 21.63 -0.92
CA LEU A 146 4.43 22.75 -0.02
C LEU A 146 4.07 22.41 1.43
N ALA A 147 2.90 21.81 1.67
CA ALA A 147 2.51 21.38 2.99
C ALA A 147 3.46 20.33 3.57
N THR A 148 3.88 19.35 2.75
CA THR A 148 4.87 18.34 3.18
C THR A 148 6.20 18.98 3.56
N MET A 149 6.70 19.94 2.77
CA MET A 149 7.93 20.66 3.09
C MET A 149 7.80 21.50 4.37
N ALA A 150 6.67 22.21 4.54
CA ALA A 150 6.42 23.01 5.73
C ALA A 150 6.41 22.16 7.01
N LEU A 151 5.79 20.98 6.98
CA LEU A 151 5.82 20.02 8.09
C LEU A 151 7.23 19.52 8.41
N GLN A 152 8.05 19.26 7.38
CA GLN A 152 9.44 18.85 7.55
C GLN A 152 10.33 19.96 8.13
N ASP A 153 10.08 21.21 7.72
CA ASP A 153 10.79 22.38 8.27
C ASP A 153 10.49 22.56 9.78
N LEU A 154 9.28 22.17 10.23
CA LEU A 154 8.89 22.12 11.64
C LEU A 154 9.39 20.87 12.39
N GLY A 155 10.08 19.95 11.71
CA GLY A 155 10.66 18.75 12.31
C GLY A 155 9.71 17.55 12.41
N VAL A 156 8.53 17.60 11.76
CA VAL A 156 7.63 16.44 11.68
C VAL A 156 8.17 15.45 10.65
N ASP A 157 8.94 14.47 11.13
CA ASP A 157 9.63 13.49 10.28
C ASP A 157 8.70 12.42 9.69
N VAL A 158 7.56 12.12 10.34
CA VAL A 158 6.62 11.09 9.90
C VAL A 158 5.45 11.73 9.16
N VAL A 159 5.44 11.64 7.83
CA VAL A 159 4.43 12.28 6.98
C VAL A 159 3.81 11.28 6.01
N TYR A 160 2.50 11.12 6.11
CA TYR A 160 1.66 10.35 5.17
C TYR A 160 1.03 11.31 4.18
N VAL A 161 1.15 11.04 2.88
CA VAL A 161 0.68 11.97 1.85
C VAL A 161 -0.30 11.26 0.93
N LYS A 162 -1.51 11.80 0.79
CA LYS A 162 -2.45 11.40 -0.25
C LYS A 162 -1.85 11.76 -1.62
N VAL A 163 -1.83 10.79 -2.52
CA VAL A 163 -1.33 10.98 -3.89
C VAL A 163 -2.31 10.46 -4.93
N ILE A 164 -2.36 11.15 -6.06
CA ILE A 164 -3.31 10.86 -7.14
C ILE A 164 -2.66 10.17 -8.35
N SER A 165 -1.34 10.07 -8.38
CA SER A 165 -0.59 9.42 -9.48
C SER A 165 0.75 8.87 -9.02
N ASP A 166 1.30 7.92 -9.78
CA ASP A 166 2.62 7.35 -9.49
C ASP A 166 3.77 8.37 -9.59
N ASN A 167 3.62 9.38 -10.46
CA ASN A 167 4.57 10.49 -10.55
C ASN A 167 4.55 11.35 -9.29
N HIS A 168 3.36 11.69 -8.79
CA HIS A 168 3.19 12.42 -7.52
C HIS A 168 3.77 11.62 -6.36
N ALA A 169 3.48 10.31 -6.28
CA ALA A 169 4.07 9.42 -5.29
C ALA A 169 5.61 9.36 -5.37
N ARG A 170 6.16 9.35 -6.59
CA ARG A 170 7.62 9.37 -6.80
C ARG A 170 8.24 10.66 -6.26
N ILE A 171 7.60 11.81 -6.49
CA ILE A 171 8.04 13.11 -5.96
C ILE A 171 8.00 13.07 -4.43
N MET A 172 6.90 12.63 -3.83
CA MET A 172 6.75 12.60 -2.36
C MET A 172 7.77 11.71 -1.68
N ARG A 173 8.05 10.53 -2.25
CA ARG A 173 9.11 9.65 -1.73
C ARG A 173 10.50 10.31 -1.81
N GLN A 174 10.77 11.10 -2.85
CA GLN A 174 12.04 11.83 -2.97
C GLN A 174 12.15 12.98 -1.97
N LEU A 175 11.02 13.63 -1.64
CA LEU A 175 10.95 14.65 -0.60
C LEU A 175 11.06 14.06 0.82
N GLY A 176 10.93 12.74 0.97
CA GLY A 176 11.03 12.09 2.28
C GLY A 176 9.70 11.90 2.98
N ALA A 177 8.57 11.93 2.27
CA ALA A 177 7.31 11.42 2.80
C ALA A 177 7.51 9.96 3.26
N THR A 178 6.97 9.64 4.43
CA THR A 178 7.05 8.29 5.01
C THR A 178 6.28 7.30 4.15
N GLU A 179 5.09 7.70 3.69
CA GLU A 179 4.23 6.87 2.87
C GLU A 179 3.40 7.72 1.90
N ALA A 180 3.22 7.20 0.69
CA ALA A 180 2.36 7.79 -0.33
C ALA A 180 1.11 6.90 -0.45
N VAL A 181 -0.04 7.42 -0.02
CA VAL A 181 -1.31 6.71 0.07
C VAL A 181 -2.14 6.97 -1.18
N PHE A 182 -2.76 5.94 -1.75
CA PHE A 182 -3.60 6.05 -2.95
C PHE A 182 -5.06 5.65 -2.64
N PRO A 183 -5.84 6.48 -1.93
CA PRO A 183 -7.16 6.09 -1.43
C PRO A 183 -8.10 5.57 -2.52
N GLU A 184 -8.14 6.25 -3.66
CA GLU A 184 -9.01 5.90 -4.79
C GLU A 184 -8.57 4.60 -5.46
N ARG A 185 -7.26 4.38 -5.63
CA ARG A 185 -6.74 3.15 -6.24
C ARG A 185 -6.96 1.95 -5.32
N ASP A 186 -6.71 2.13 -4.03
CA ASP A 186 -6.86 1.07 -3.04
C ASP A 186 -8.34 0.70 -2.88
N SER A 187 -9.22 1.71 -2.82
CA SER A 187 -10.68 1.50 -2.80
C SER A 187 -11.18 0.85 -4.08
N ALA A 188 -10.67 1.26 -5.25
CA ALA A 188 -11.03 0.67 -6.53
C ALA A 188 -10.57 -0.78 -6.64
N PHE A 189 -9.37 -1.12 -6.15
CA PHE A 189 -8.88 -2.50 -6.13
C PHE A 189 -9.77 -3.38 -5.24
N ASN A 190 -10.07 -2.91 -4.02
CA ASN A 190 -10.96 -3.62 -3.11
C ASN A 190 -12.37 -3.80 -3.69
N LEU A 191 -12.91 -2.76 -4.36
CA LEU A 191 -14.20 -2.86 -5.03
C LEU A 191 -14.14 -3.82 -6.21
N ALA A 192 -13.10 -3.74 -7.06
CA ALA A 192 -12.91 -4.60 -8.22
C ALA A 192 -12.93 -6.07 -7.82
N SER A 193 -12.14 -6.45 -6.80
CA SER A 193 -12.14 -7.81 -6.26
C SER A 193 -13.53 -8.27 -5.82
N ARG A 194 -14.26 -7.44 -5.04
CA ARG A 194 -15.62 -7.78 -4.57
C ARG A 194 -16.65 -7.95 -5.69
N ILE A 195 -16.52 -7.22 -6.80
CA ILE A 195 -17.49 -7.29 -7.90
C ILE A 195 -17.09 -8.29 -8.98
N SER A 196 -15.80 -8.64 -9.11
CA SER A 196 -15.33 -9.62 -10.08
C SER A 196 -15.38 -11.05 -9.57
N GLU A 197 -15.20 -11.25 -8.25
CA GLU A 197 -15.14 -12.57 -7.63
C GLU A 197 -16.48 -12.91 -6.96
N LYS A 198 -17.12 -13.99 -7.41
CA LYS A 198 -18.38 -14.46 -6.82
C LYS A 198 -18.12 -14.94 -5.39
N GLY A 199 -18.87 -14.40 -4.42
CA GLY A 199 -18.84 -14.84 -3.02
C GLY A 199 -17.84 -14.12 -2.12
N VAL A 200 -16.99 -13.21 -2.64
CA VAL A 200 -16.05 -12.41 -1.83
C VAL A 200 -16.74 -11.15 -1.31
N VAL A 201 -16.88 -11.06 0.01
CA VAL A 201 -17.53 -9.95 0.73
C VAL A 201 -16.50 -8.88 1.12
N ASN A 202 -15.29 -9.28 1.50
CA ASN A 202 -14.23 -8.36 1.90
C ASN A 202 -12.86 -8.88 1.46
N TYR A 203 -11.94 -7.97 1.10
CA TYR A 203 -10.61 -8.32 0.60
C TYR A 203 -9.55 -7.39 1.22
N VAL A 204 -8.56 -7.97 1.89
CA VAL A 204 -7.40 -7.27 2.44
C VAL A 204 -6.12 -7.96 2.00
N ARG A 205 -5.29 -7.27 1.22
CA ARG A 205 -3.98 -7.79 0.79
C ARG A 205 -2.88 -7.42 1.79
N MET A 206 -2.17 -8.43 2.30
CA MET A 206 -1.02 -8.27 3.20
C MET A 206 0.28 -8.70 2.50
N GLY A 207 0.78 -7.85 1.61
CA GLY A 207 1.97 -8.14 0.81
C GLY A 207 1.68 -8.99 -0.43
N ARG A 208 2.71 -9.58 -1.02
CA ARG A 208 2.56 -10.25 -2.34
C ARG A 208 1.84 -11.58 -2.28
N ASN A 209 2.01 -12.36 -1.20
CA ASN A 209 1.62 -13.78 -1.12
C ASN A 209 0.69 -14.07 0.08
N LEU A 210 0.00 -13.06 0.60
CA LEU A 210 -0.98 -13.24 1.66
C LEU A 210 -2.12 -12.27 1.43
N SER A 211 -3.32 -12.81 1.31
CA SER A 211 -4.57 -12.08 1.35
C SER A 211 -5.45 -12.68 2.44
N VAL A 212 -6.28 -11.81 3.03
CA VAL A 212 -7.35 -12.17 3.94
C VAL A 212 -8.65 -11.77 3.25
N GLN A 213 -9.54 -12.74 3.04
CA GLN A 213 -10.81 -12.51 2.37
C GLN A 213 -11.97 -13.03 3.20
N GLU A 214 -13.08 -12.30 3.20
CA GLU A 214 -14.35 -12.79 3.72
C GLU A 214 -15.13 -13.43 2.58
N LEU A 215 -15.48 -14.70 2.72
CA LEU A 215 -16.16 -15.49 1.70
C LEU A 215 -17.45 -16.09 2.26
N VAL A 216 -18.50 -16.16 1.46
CA VAL A 216 -19.70 -16.96 1.81
C VAL A 216 -19.33 -18.44 1.96
N VAL A 217 -19.92 -19.13 2.96
CA VAL A 217 -19.74 -20.57 3.12
C VAL A 217 -20.22 -21.32 1.86
N PRO A 218 -19.34 -22.09 1.16
CA PRO A 218 -19.75 -22.91 0.03
C PRO A 218 -20.87 -23.87 0.40
N GLU A 219 -21.80 -24.14 -0.52
CA GLU A 219 -22.96 -24.97 -0.20
C GLU A 219 -22.59 -26.37 0.27
N GLU A 220 -21.57 -26.98 -0.36
CA GLU A 220 -21.03 -28.28 0.01
C GLU A 220 -20.43 -28.32 1.43
N TRP A 221 -20.02 -27.17 1.97
CA TRP A 221 -19.42 -27.07 3.29
C TRP A 221 -20.46 -26.86 4.40
N ARG A 222 -21.70 -26.51 4.04
CA ARG A 222 -22.78 -26.28 5.01
C ARG A 222 -23.10 -27.57 5.75
N GLY A 223 -23.27 -27.46 7.07
CA GLY A 223 -23.54 -28.60 7.94
C GLY A 223 -22.32 -29.46 8.29
N HIS A 224 -21.16 -29.20 7.68
CA HIS A 224 -19.89 -29.82 8.04
C HIS A 224 -19.09 -28.94 9.00
N THR A 225 -18.18 -29.55 9.73
CA THR A 225 -17.23 -28.87 10.62
C THR A 225 -15.93 -28.57 9.88
N LEU A 226 -15.17 -27.56 10.34
CA LEU A 226 -13.85 -27.25 9.78
C LEU A 226 -12.87 -28.44 9.92
N ARG A 227 -13.05 -29.26 10.96
CA ARG A 227 -12.25 -30.47 11.17
C ARG A 227 -12.51 -31.54 10.11
N GLU A 228 -13.76 -31.73 9.72
CA GLU A 228 -14.13 -32.71 8.68
C GLU A 228 -13.66 -32.28 7.29
N LEU A 229 -13.72 -30.97 7.02
CA LEU A 229 -13.35 -30.39 5.72
C LEU A 229 -11.83 -30.32 5.50
N ASP A 230 -11.01 -30.40 6.56
CA ASP A 230 -9.55 -30.26 6.56
C ASP A 230 -9.05 -29.15 5.61
N VAL A 231 -9.69 -27.98 5.72
CA VAL A 231 -9.61 -26.87 4.75
C VAL A 231 -8.16 -26.48 4.43
N ARG A 232 -7.28 -26.54 5.43
CA ARG A 232 -5.87 -26.20 5.28
C ARG A 232 -5.09 -27.21 4.44
N ALA A 233 -5.31 -28.50 4.65
CA ALA A 233 -4.62 -29.54 3.90
C ALA A 233 -5.13 -29.60 2.46
N GLU A 234 -6.44 -29.48 2.27
CA GLU A 234 -7.09 -29.67 0.97
C GLU A 234 -6.95 -28.44 0.06
N TYR A 235 -7.16 -27.23 0.60
CA TYR A 235 -7.20 -26.00 -0.20
C TYR A 235 -5.99 -25.08 0.02
N GLY A 236 -5.18 -25.34 1.04
CA GLY A 236 -4.03 -24.50 1.35
C GLY A 236 -4.40 -23.14 1.97
N VAL A 237 -5.62 -22.98 2.47
CA VAL A 237 -6.12 -21.77 3.13
C VAL A 237 -6.36 -22.01 4.62
N SER A 238 -6.21 -20.97 5.44
CA SER A 238 -6.52 -21.03 6.86
C SER A 238 -7.81 -20.28 7.14
N VAL A 239 -8.77 -20.91 7.82
CA VAL A 239 -9.93 -20.20 8.37
C VAL A 239 -9.48 -19.49 9.65
N VAL A 240 -9.52 -18.16 9.64
CA VAL A 240 -9.09 -17.29 10.75
C VAL A 240 -10.26 -16.92 11.66
N GLY A 241 -11.47 -16.86 11.10
CA GLY A 241 -12.69 -16.49 11.80
C GLY A 241 -13.94 -16.93 11.05
N ILE A 242 -15.05 -16.97 11.77
CA ILE A 242 -16.40 -17.13 11.21
C ILE A 242 -17.20 -15.91 11.64
N HIS A 243 -17.83 -15.23 10.69
CA HIS A 243 -18.70 -14.09 10.95
C HIS A 243 -20.16 -14.54 10.85
N GLU A 244 -20.87 -14.50 11.99
CA GLU A 244 -22.29 -14.82 12.07
C GLU A 244 -23.11 -13.58 11.67
N THR A 245 -23.41 -13.45 10.38
CA THR A 245 -24.00 -12.23 9.79
C THR A 245 -25.37 -11.83 10.36
N THR A 246 -26.09 -12.77 11.00
CA THR A 246 -27.42 -12.49 11.57
C THR A 246 -27.35 -11.62 12.83
N ILE A 247 -26.26 -11.74 13.59
CA ILE A 247 -26.04 -10.99 14.83
C ILE A 247 -24.83 -10.05 14.75
N ASP A 248 -24.16 -10.00 13.60
CA ASP A 248 -22.97 -9.18 13.36
C ASP A 248 -21.84 -9.47 14.37
N ASP A 249 -21.60 -10.75 14.68
CA ASP A 249 -20.59 -11.20 15.64
C ASP A 249 -19.47 -12.03 14.97
N MET A 250 -18.25 -11.83 15.44
CA MET A 250 -17.03 -12.41 14.86
C MET A 250 -16.43 -13.45 15.80
N ILE A 251 -16.46 -14.72 15.37
CA ILE A 251 -15.93 -15.86 16.13
C ILE A 251 -14.47 -16.08 15.75
N VAL A 252 -13.53 -15.63 16.60
CA VAL A 252 -12.08 -15.76 16.40
C VAL A 252 -11.36 -16.19 17.70
N PRO A 253 -10.57 -17.29 17.68
CA PRO A 253 -10.47 -18.28 16.63
C PRO A 253 -11.74 -19.14 16.54
N PRO A 254 -12.11 -19.64 15.36
CA PRO A 254 -13.26 -20.52 15.23
C PRO A 254 -13.00 -21.86 15.93
N ASN A 255 -14.01 -22.41 16.59
CA ASN A 255 -13.94 -23.78 17.09
C ASN A 255 -14.04 -24.74 15.89
N PRO A 256 -13.03 -25.60 15.65
CA PRO A 256 -13.02 -26.47 14.47
C PRO A 256 -14.13 -27.54 14.48
N ASP A 257 -14.77 -27.76 15.63
CA ASP A 257 -15.87 -28.73 15.82
C ASP A 257 -17.26 -28.10 15.66
N ASP A 258 -17.35 -26.78 15.43
CA ASP A 258 -18.62 -26.12 15.15
C ASP A 258 -19.03 -26.34 13.68
N THR A 259 -20.32 -26.55 13.46
CA THR A 259 -20.90 -26.74 12.13
C THR A 259 -21.09 -25.42 11.42
N LEU A 260 -20.63 -25.31 10.17
CA LEU A 260 -20.82 -24.13 9.34
C LEU A 260 -22.28 -23.97 8.88
N ARG A 261 -22.85 -22.78 9.06
CA ARG A 261 -24.23 -22.48 8.66
C ARG A 261 -24.26 -21.68 7.35
N HIS A 262 -25.43 -21.64 6.73
CA HIS A 262 -25.67 -20.89 5.49
C HIS A 262 -25.66 -19.36 5.68
N THR A 263 -25.87 -18.90 6.91
CA THR A 263 -25.82 -17.49 7.31
C THR A 263 -24.42 -16.99 7.58
N ASP A 264 -23.44 -17.88 7.63
CA ASP A 264 -22.10 -17.52 8.07
C ASP A 264 -21.23 -17.12 6.88
N THR A 265 -20.25 -16.27 7.14
CA THR A 265 -19.13 -16.01 6.22
C THR A 265 -17.82 -16.45 6.87
N LEU A 266 -16.88 -16.91 6.06
CA LEU A 266 -15.58 -17.40 6.47
C LEU A 266 -14.53 -16.32 6.22
N ILE A 267 -13.73 -16.00 7.24
CA ILE A 267 -12.54 -15.18 7.10
C ILE A 267 -11.37 -16.11 6.75
N LEU A 268 -10.95 -16.13 5.50
CA LEU A 268 -9.90 -16.99 4.96
C LEU A 268 -8.58 -16.23 4.82
N ALA A 269 -7.46 -16.84 5.19
CA ALA A 269 -6.12 -16.33 4.95
C ALA A 269 -5.31 -17.33 4.10
N GLY A 270 -4.72 -16.85 3.00
CA GLY A 270 -4.00 -17.69 2.03
C GLY A 270 -3.39 -16.87 0.90
N THR A 271 -2.95 -17.55 -0.17
CA THR A 271 -2.65 -16.86 -1.44
C THR A 271 -3.94 -16.58 -2.21
N ASP A 272 -3.93 -15.58 -3.08
CA ASP A 272 -5.10 -15.24 -3.92
C ASP A 272 -5.58 -16.49 -4.70
N GLU A 273 -4.66 -17.27 -5.27
CA GLU A 273 -4.97 -18.48 -6.04
C GLU A 273 -5.52 -19.64 -5.19
N ALA A 274 -5.25 -19.65 -3.89
CA ALA A 274 -5.75 -20.69 -2.99
C ALA A 274 -7.16 -20.36 -2.51
N ILE A 275 -7.43 -19.08 -2.23
CA ILE A 275 -8.76 -18.59 -1.85
C ILE A 275 -9.73 -18.68 -3.02
N GLU A 276 -9.27 -18.36 -4.25
CA GLU A 276 -10.09 -18.46 -5.47
C GLU A 276 -10.67 -19.87 -5.66
N LYS A 277 -9.88 -20.93 -5.38
CA LYS A 277 -10.39 -22.32 -5.44
C LYS A 277 -11.57 -22.59 -4.50
N VAL A 278 -11.60 -21.93 -3.34
CA VAL A 278 -12.71 -22.04 -2.39
C VAL A 278 -13.88 -21.18 -2.85
N ALA A 279 -13.62 -19.99 -3.40
CA ALA A 279 -14.64 -19.12 -3.99
C ALA A 279 -15.36 -19.81 -5.16
N ASP A 280 -14.64 -20.56 -5.99
CA ASP A 280 -15.20 -21.34 -7.10
C ASP A 280 -16.27 -22.33 -6.60
N LEU A 281 -16.04 -23.01 -5.46
CA LEU A 281 -17.01 -23.92 -4.84
C LEU A 281 -18.28 -23.19 -4.38
N ALA A 282 -18.15 -21.95 -3.91
CA ALA A 282 -19.30 -21.13 -3.54
C ALA A 282 -20.09 -20.64 -4.77
N SER A 283 -19.45 -20.62 -5.95
CA SER A 283 -20.03 -20.10 -7.20
C SER A 283 -20.67 -21.16 -8.10
N ALA A 284 -20.18 -22.40 -8.06
CA ALA A 284 -20.60 -23.50 -8.94
C ALA A 284 -22.06 -23.95 -8.72
N THR A 285 -22.59 -23.79 -7.50
CA THR A 285 -23.93 -24.29 -7.13
C THR A 285 -25.06 -23.31 -7.48
N ALA A 286 -24.74 -22.03 -7.74
CA ALA A 286 -25.74 -21.03 -8.14
C ALA A 286 -26.27 -21.24 -9.58
N GLU A 287 -25.51 -21.91 -10.45
CA GLU A 287 -25.91 -22.22 -11.84
C GLU A 287 -26.73 -23.51 -11.98
N GLU A 288 -26.74 -24.39 -10.98
CA GLU A 288 -27.56 -25.63 -10.99
C GLU A 288 -28.97 -25.44 -10.39
N ALA A 289 -29.24 -24.27 -9.81
CA ALA A 289 -30.51 -23.91 -9.18
C ALA A 289 -31.47 -23.09 -10.07
N GLU A 290 -31.12 -22.84 -11.35
CA GLU A 290 -31.96 -22.20 -12.38
C GLU A 290 -32.37 -23.19 -13.48
#